data_AF-A0A7K0FS47-F1
#
_entry.id   AF-A0A7K0FS47-F1
#
_cell.length_a   1.000
_cell.length_b   1.000
_cell.length_c   1.000
_cell.angle_alpha   90.00
_cell.angle_beta   90.00
_cell.angle_gamma   90.00
#
_symmetry.space_group_name_H-M   'P 1'
#
loop_
_entity.id
_entity.type
_entity.pdbx_description
1 polymer ?
#
loop_
_entity_poly.entity_id
_entity_poly.type
_entity_poly.pdbx_seq_one_letter_code
_entity_poly.pdbx_strand_id
1 'polypeptide(L)' 'MNNTLYFLGGILSLILGIFIVINQIKFFLKKEKDELGFNFGFLISGICAIMLGIGLIEHYWSLV' A
#
# COMPACT_ATOMS: atom_id res chain seq x y z
N MET A 1 15.54 17.95 8.07
CA MET A 1 15.24 16.57 7.62
C MET A 1 14.27 16.70 6.45
N ASN A 2 14.55 16.14 5.27
CA ASN A 2 13.84 16.52 4.03
C ASN A 2 12.36 16.10 4.06
N ASN A 3 11.45 17.04 4.36
CA ASN A 3 9.99 16.85 4.29
C ASN A 3 9.57 16.26 2.93
N THR A 4 10.25 16.66 1.85
CA THR A 4 10.07 16.13 0.49
C THR A 4 10.35 14.62 0.38
N LEU A 5 11.35 14.10 1.12
CA LEU A 5 11.69 12.68 1.10
C LEU A 5 10.58 11.84 1.74
N TYR A 6 10.02 12.31 2.86
CA TYR A 6 8.90 11.64 3.52
C TYR A 6 7.61 11.70 2.69
N PHE A 7 7.35 12.83 2.04
CA PHE A 7 6.23 12.97 1.12
C PHE A 7 6.35 11.99 -0.07
N LEU A 8 7.52 11.92 -0.71
CA LEU A 8 7.82 10.95 -1.78
C LEU A 8 7.71 9.50 -1.28
N GLY A 9 8.21 9.22 -0.09
CA GLY A 9 8.07 7.91 0.57
C GLY A 9 6.61 7.53 0.81
N GLY A 10 5.78 8.49 1.21
CA GLY A 10 4.34 8.32 1.37
C GLY A 10 3.65 7.94 0.05
N ILE A 11 3.98 8.63 -1.04
CA ILE A 11 3.46 8.32 -2.39
C ILE A 11 3.88 6.91 -2.83
N LEU A 12 5.15 6.55 -2.65
CA LEU A 12 5.65 5.22 -3.02
C LEU A 12 4.97 4.11 -2.19
N SER A 13 4.79 4.32 -0.89
CA SER A 13 4.07 3.39 0.00
C SER A 13 2.61 3.23 -0.42
N LEU A 14 1.95 4.33 -0.80
CA LEU A 14 0.58 4.32 -1.30
C LEU A 14 0.44 3.48 -2.57
N ILE A 15 1.31 3.72 -3.57
CA ILE A 15 1.30 2.99 -4.84
C ILE A 15 1.54 1.50 -4.60
N LEU A 16 2.53 1.16 -3.77
CA LEU A 16 2.88 -0.23 -3.46
C LEU A 16 1.74 -0.94 -2.71
N GLY A 17 1.13 -0.28 -1.73
CA GLY A 17 -0.02 -0.82 -0.99
C GLY A 17 -1.23 -1.08 -1.90
N ILE A 18 -1.58 -0.13 -2.78
CA ILE A 18 -2.66 -0.29 -3.76
C ILE A 18 -2.38 -1.47 -4.71
N PHE A 19 -1.15 -1.58 -5.21
CA PHE A 19 -0.74 -2.68 -6.08
C PHE A 19 -0.92 -4.04 -5.41
N ILE A 20 -0.49 -4.19 -4.15
CA ILE A 20 -0.64 -5.42 -3.38
C ILE A 20 -2.13 -5.75 -3.19
N VAL A 21 -2.95 -4.79 -2.76
CA VAL A 21 -4.39 -5.00 -2.54
C VAL A 21 -5.10 -5.42 -3.82
N ILE A 22 -4.84 -4.74 -4.95
CA ILE A 22 -5.45 -5.08 -6.24
C ILE A 22 -5.05 -6.49 -6.66
N ASN A 23 -3.79 -6.88 -6.50
CA ASN A 23 -3.34 -8.22 -6.85
C ASN A 23 -4.01 -9.28 -5.96
N GLN A 24 -4.09 -9.06 -4.64
CA GLN A 24 -4.78 -9.98 -3.73
C GLN A 24 -6.28 -10.12 -4.07
N ILE A 25 -6.96 -9.02 -4.42
CA ILE A 25 -8.36 -9.05 -4.89
C ILE A 25 -8.49 -9.84 -6.20
N LYS A 26 -7.58 -9.63 -7.17
CA LYS A 26 -7.56 -10.38 -8.43
C LYS A 26 -7.36 -11.88 -8.19
N PHE A 27 -6.48 -12.27 -7.28
CA PHE A 27 -6.30 -13.67 -6.89
C PHE A 27 -7.56 -14.25 -6.25
N PHE A 28 -8.19 -13.51 -5.33
CA PHE A 28 -9.44 -13.92 -4.71
C PHE A 28 -10.54 -14.18 -5.76
N LEU A 29 -10.67 -13.29 -6.74
CA LEU A 29 -11.67 -13.39 -7.81
C LEU A 29 -11.37 -14.50 -8.82
N LYS A 30 -10.10 -14.74 -9.15
CA LYS A 30 -9.70 -15.80 -10.09
C LYS A 30 -9.96 -17.21 -9.57
N LYS A 31 -10.15 -17.41 -8.26
CA LYS A 31 -10.26 -18.74 -7.61
C LYS A 31 -9.09 -19.69 -7.95
N GLU A 32 -8.03 -19.18 -8.58
CA GLU A 32 -6.82 -19.91 -8.91
C GLU A 32 -6.04 -20.08 -7.60
N LYS A 33 -6.03 -21.31 -7.10
CA LYS A 33 -5.18 -21.74 -5.98
C LYS A 33 -3.76 -21.99 -6.51
N ASP A 34 -3.12 -20.97 -7.06
CA ASP A 34 -1.68 -21.05 -7.30
C ASP A 34 -0.94 -21.00 -5.96
N GLU A 35 0.27 -21.54 -5.89
CA GLU A 35 1.04 -21.80 -4.66
C GLU A 35 1.34 -20.56 -3.81
N LEU A 36 1.16 -19.34 -4.37
CA LEU A 36 1.24 -18.08 -3.63
C LEU A 36 -0.08 -17.60 -3.04
N GLY A 37 -1.21 -18.11 -3.55
CA GLY A 37 -2.56 -18.01 -3.00
C GLY A 37 -3.10 -16.60 -2.70
N PHE A 38 -4.40 -16.52 -2.44
CA PHE A 38 -4.93 -15.39 -1.70
C PHE A 38 -4.41 -15.45 -0.26
N ASN A 39 -3.65 -14.44 0.15
CA ASN A 39 -3.10 -14.36 1.50
C ASN A 39 -3.66 -13.13 2.21
N PHE A 40 -4.51 -13.39 3.22
CA PHE A 40 -5.16 -12.35 4.01
C PHE A 40 -4.15 -11.45 4.74
N GLY A 41 -3.00 -12.00 5.16
CA GLY A 41 -1.91 -11.23 5.77
C GLY A 41 -1.25 -10.25 4.78
N PHE A 42 -1.10 -10.65 3.51
CA PHE A 42 -0.62 -9.74 2.46
C PHE A 42 -1.65 -8.67 2.09
N LEU A 43 -2.94 -9.01 2.14
CA LEU A 43 -4.00 -8.02 1.93
C LEU A 43 -3.97 -6.95 3.04
N ILE A 44 -3.89 -7.38 4.30
CA ILE A 44 -3.79 -6.47 5.45
C ILE A 44 -2.53 -5.62 5.36
N SER A 45 -1.36 -6.20 5.02
CA SER A 45 -0.12 -5.43 4.90
C SER A 45 -0.20 -4.37 3.80
N GLY A 46 -0.87 -4.68 2.68
CA GLY A 46 -1.19 -3.71 1.63
C GLY A 46 -2.07 -2.56 2.15
N ILE A 47 -3.13 -2.87 2.90
CA ILE A 47 -4.00 -1.84 3.52
C ILE A 47 -3.21 -0.96 4.51
N CYS A 48 -2.39 -1.56 5.37
CA CYS A 48 -1.54 -0.82 6.30
C CYS A 48 -0.55 0.09 5.57
N ALA A 49 0.06 -0.38 4.47
CA ALA A 49 0.96 0.44 3.64
C ALA A 49 0.25 1.64 3.00
N ILE A 50 -1.02 1.48 2.61
CA ILE A 50 -1.86 2.59 2.13
C ILE A 50 -2.12 3.58 3.26
N MET A 51 -2.54 3.13 4.44
CA MET A 51 -2.83 4.00 5.58
C MET A 51 -1.59 4.81 6.01
N LEU A 52 -0.43 4.17 6.07
CA LEU A 52 0.85 4.84 6.36
C LEU A 52 1.23 5.82 5.26
N GLY A 53 1.03 5.46 3.98
CA GLY A 53 1.26 6.34 2.85
C GLY A 53 0.41 7.60 2.90
N ILE A 54 -0.89 7.48 3.15
CA ILE A 54 -1.82 8.61 3.32
C ILE A 54 -1.38 9.47 4.50
N GLY A 55 -1.11 8.87 5.66
CA GLY A 55 -0.71 9.62 6.86
C GLY A 55 0.58 10.42 6.66
N LEU A 56 1.57 9.84 5.95
CA LEU A 56 2.79 10.57 5.57
C LEU A 56 2.49 11.70 4.59
N ILE A 57 1.67 11.45 3.56
CA ILE A 57 1.30 12.48 2.58
C ILE A 57 0.59 13.64 3.28
N GLU A 58 -0.45 13.37 4.07
CA GLU A 58 -1.22 14.42 4.76
C GLU A 58 -0.35 15.22 5.74
N HIS A 59 0.44 14.53 6.57
CA HIS A 59 1.28 15.19 7.56
C HIS A 59 2.32 16.10 6.90
N TYR A 60 3.06 15.59 5.91
CA TYR A 60 4.14 16.35 5.27
C TYR A 60 3.65 17.35 4.22
N TRP A 61 2.45 17.15 3.66
CA TRP A 61 1.79 18.18 2.82
C TRP A 61 1.39 19.40 3.65
N SER A 62 0.88 19.20 4.87
CA SER A 62 0.52 20.32 5.76
C SER A 62 1.72 21.15 6.27
N LEU A 63 2.94 20.64 6.08
CA LEU A 63 4.21 21.27 6.48
C LEU A 63 4.94 21.95 5.32
N VAL A 64 4.37 21.93 4.10
CA VAL A 64 4.85 22.61 2.88
C VAL A 64 3.99 23.82 2.61
#